data_AF-A0A358QTK0-F1
#
_entry.id   AF-A0A358QTK0-F1
#
_cell.length_a   1.000
_cell.length_b   1.000
_cell.length_c   1.000
_cell.angle_alpha   90.00
_cell.angle_beta   90.00
_cell.angle_gamma   90.00
#
_symmetry.space_group_name_H-M   'P 1'
#
loop_
_entity.id
_entity.type
_entity.pdbx_description
1 polymer ?
#
loop_
_entity_poly.entity_id
_entity_poly.type
_entity_poly.pdbx_seq_one_letter_code
_entity_poly.pdbx_strand_id
1 'polypeptide(L)'
;MKYWLKPRNIKERNPKITLFEGAATSDPIPVEKYSGSLKKAIEFFGKQELGRFRFVTKYTEVDILLDADHREHTRFRFSINTQHVIKRYEHGTPGAEERLETARKVAAAGYPLGFIIAPIIVYPGWEKTMET
;
A
#
# COMPACT_ATOMS: atom_id res chain seq x y z
N MET A 1 -3.27 -7.17 34.28
CA MET A 1 -2.78 -7.50 32.93
C MET A 1 -3.95 -7.96 32.05
N LYS A 2 -4.75 -7.02 31.50
CA LYS A 2 -6.01 -7.31 30.76
C LYS A 2 -6.14 -6.37 29.54
N TYR A 3 -5.12 -6.32 28.69
CA TYR A 3 -5.18 -5.53 27.44
C TYR A 3 -4.50 -6.27 26.29
N TRP A 4 -4.97 -7.48 26.00
CA TRP A 4 -4.77 -8.05 24.67
C TRP A 4 -5.88 -7.52 23.77
N LEU A 5 -5.50 -6.71 22.77
CA LEU A 5 -6.37 -6.13 21.76
C LEU A 5 -7.13 -7.26 21.05
N LYS A 6 -8.39 -7.49 21.43
CA LYS A 6 -9.29 -8.28 20.59
C LYS A 6 -9.38 -7.59 19.22
N PRO A 7 -9.10 -8.28 18.11
CA PRO A 7 -9.36 -7.73 16.79
C PRO A 7 -10.88 -7.48 16.70
N ARG A 8 -11.27 -6.20 16.66
CA ARG A 8 -12.67 -5.82 16.56
C ARG A 8 -13.03 -5.62 15.09
N ASN A 9 -14.05 -6.36 14.65
CA ASN A 9 -14.61 -6.25 13.30
C ASN A 9 -15.37 -4.91 13.11
N ILE A 10 -15.82 -4.65 11.90
CA ILE A 10 -16.51 -3.39 11.53
C ILE A 10 -17.76 -3.16 12.41
N LYS A 11 -18.52 -4.22 12.71
CA LYS A 11 -19.76 -4.13 13.50
C LYS A 11 -19.50 -3.71 14.94
N GLU A 12 -18.49 -4.29 15.59
CA GLU A 12 -18.11 -3.99 16.97
C GLU A 12 -17.56 -2.58 17.18
N ARG A 13 -17.11 -1.93 16.10
CA ARG A 13 -16.54 -0.58 16.13
C ARG A 13 -17.51 0.52 15.72
N ASN A 14 -18.71 0.19 15.27
CA ASN A 14 -19.74 1.16 14.90
C ASN A 14 -19.96 2.17 16.06
N PRO A 15 -19.94 3.49 15.80
CA PRO A 15 -19.94 4.17 14.48
C PRO A 15 -18.56 4.57 13.94
N LYS A 16 -17.48 4.06 14.50
CA LYS A 16 -16.11 4.43 14.09
C LYS A 16 -15.66 3.66 12.86
N ILE A 17 -14.93 4.35 11.99
CA ILE A 17 -14.21 3.74 10.88
C ILE A 17 -13.24 2.67 11.40
N THR A 18 -13.21 1.52 10.73
CA THR A 18 -12.28 0.43 10.97
C THR A 18 -11.36 0.27 9.77
N LEU A 19 -10.06 0.33 10.01
CA LEU A 19 -9.04 0.27 8.99
C LEU A 19 -8.32 -1.08 9.02
N PHE A 20 -8.10 -1.66 7.84
CA PHE A 20 -7.43 -2.94 7.65
C PHE A 20 -6.18 -2.78 6.78
N GLU A 21 -5.12 -3.51 7.13
CA GLU A 21 -3.82 -3.51 6.44
C GLU A 21 -3.66 -4.80 5.63
N GLY A 22 -3.55 -4.69 4.32
CA GLY A 22 -3.42 -5.81 3.38
C GLY A 22 -1.99 -6.24 3.07
N ALA A 23 -0.99 -5.50 3.56
CA ALA A 23 0.42 -5.75 3.27
C ALA A 23 1.29 -5.81 4.55
N ALA A 24 0.73 -6.27 5.66
CA ALA A 24 1.44 -6.30 6.95
C ALA A 24 2.61 -7.29 6.97
N THR A 25 2.46 -8.44 6.30
CA THR A 25 3.41 -9.56 6.33
C THR A 25 3.84 -10.03 4.94
N SER A 26 3.33 -9.40 3.88
CA SER A 26 3.61 -9.74 2.50
C SER A 26 3.37 -8.55 1.58
N ASP A 27 3.96 -8.57 0.40
CA ASP A 27 3.55 -7.70 -0.70
C ASP A 27 2.47 -8.43 -1.51
N PRO A 28 1.25 -7.88 -1.64
CA PRO A 28 0.16 -8.59 -2.29
C PRO A 28 0.22 -8.52 -3.82
N ILE A 29 0.97 -7.57 -4.41
CA ILE A 29 0.98 -7.35 -5.87
C ILE A 29 1.61 -8.52 -6.65
N PRO A 30 2.77 -9.09 -6.28
CA PRO A 30 3.41 -10.15 -7.06
C PRO A 30 2.55 -11.41 -7.29
N VAL A 31 1.64 -11.69 -6.36
CA VAL A 31 0.76 -12.88 -6.40
C VAL A 31 -0.63 -12.57 -6.94
N GLU A 32 -0.96 -11.30 -7.17
CA GLU A 32 -2.33 -10.92 -7.49
C GLU A 32 -2.81 -11.46 -8.83
N LYS A 33 -1.92 -11.48 -9.84
CA LYS A 33 -2.22 -12.06 -11.16
C LYS A 33 -2.64 -13.53 -11.13
N TYR A 34 -2.30 -14.25 -10.06
CA TYR A 34 -2.68 -15.66 -9.89
C TYR A 34 -3.91 -15.83 -9.00
N SER A 35 -4.09 -14.97 -7.99
CA SER A 35 -5.10 -15.19 -6.96
C SER A 35 -6.37 -14.35 -7.13
N GLY A 36 -6.27 -13.14 -7.69
CA GLY A 36 -7.35 -12.17 -7.72
C GLY A 36 -7.87 -11.77 -6.33
N SER A 37 -7.09 -12.01 -5.27
CA SER A 37 -7.55 -11.86 -3.89
C SER A 37 -7.56 -10.40 -3.45
N LEU A 38 -6.59 -9.62 -3.91
CA LEU A 38 -6.49 -8.20 -3.60
C LEU A 38 -7.61 -7.42 -4.27
N LYS A 39 -7.94 -7.69 -5.55
CA LYS A 39 -9.10 -7.08 -6.23
C LYS A 39 -10.40 -7.35 -5.48
N LYS A 40 -10.64 -8.62 -5.10
CA LYS A 40 -11.82 -9.00 -4.30
C LYS A 40 -11.86 -8.28 -2.95
N ALA A 41 -10.72 -8.12 -2.28
CA ALA A 41 -10.65 -7.39 -1.02
C ALA A 41 -10.97 -5.90 -1.21
N ILE A 42 -10.40 -5.27 -2.24
CA ILE A 42 -10.65 -3.87 -2.60
C ILE A 42 -12.15 -3.63 -2.82
N GLU A 43 -12.80 -4.44 -3.66
CA GLU A 43 -14.23 -4.34 -3.98
C GLU A 43 -15.12 -4.65 -2.77
N PHE A 44 -14.71 -5.60 -1.93
CA PHE A 44 -15.40 -5.87 -0.67
C PHE A 44 -15.42 -4.63 0.23
N PHE A 45 -14.27 -3.97 0.41
CA PHE A 45 -14.15 -2.75 1.22
C PHE A 45 -14.81 -1.53 0.60
N GLY A 46 -14.87 -1.44 -0.74
CA GLY A 46 -15.67 -0.44 -1.46
C GLY A 46 -17.14 -0.45 -1.06
N LYS A 47 -17.68 -1.63 -0.70
CA LYS A 47 -19.08 -1.80 -0.27
C LYS A 47 -19.29 -1.61 1.23
N GLN A 48 -18.24 -1.48 2.04
CA GLN A 48 -18.37 -1.30 3.49
C GLN A 48 -18.48 0.17 3.87
N GLU A 49 -19.59 0.57 4.51
CA GLU A 49 -19.81 1.95 4.97
C GLU A 49 -18.67 2.45 5.90
N LEU A 50 -18.36 1.67 6.94
CA LEU A 50 -17.38 2.01 7.97
C LEU A 50 -16.05 1.24 7.82
N GLY A 51 -15.87 0.46 6.75
CA GLY A 51 -14.65 -0.29 6.48
C GLY A 51 -13.71 0.48 5.56
N ARG A 52 -12.41 0.52 5.89
CA ARG A 52 -11.37 1.07 5.02
C ARG A 52 -10.23 0.08 4.87
N PHE A 53 -9.68 0.02 3.68
CA PHE A 53 -8.55 -0.83 3.36
C PHE A 53 -7.34 0.01 2.98
N ARG A 54 -6.16 -0.53 3.25
CA ARG A 54 -4.93 0.01 2.71
C ARG A 54 -3.92 -1.11 2.56
N PHE A 55 -3.03 -0.94 1.61
CA PHE A 55 -1.86 -1.80 1.45
C PHE A 55 -0.72 -0.95 0.93
N VAL A 56 0.49 -1.49 0.97
CA VAL A 56 1.68 -0.87 0.41
C VAL A 56 2.38 -1.89 -0.48
N THR A 57 3.01 -1.44 -1.55
CA THR A 57 3.79 -2.30 -2.44
C THR A 57 5.12 -1.65 -2.84
N LYS A 58 6.07 -2.47 -3.27
CA LYS A 58 7.26 -2.04 -4.03
C LYS A 58 7.15 -2.34 -5.53
N TYR A 59 6.09 -3.01 -5.97
CA TYR A 59 5.93 -3.56 -7.32
C TYR A 59 5.04 -2.69 -8.22
N THR A 60 5.05 -2.96 -9.53
CA THR A 60 4.48 -2.06 -10.54
C THR A 60 3.35 -2.69 -11.37
N GLU A 61 3.14 -4.00 -11.21
CA GLU A 61 2.16 -4.80 -11.95
C GLU A 61 0.73 -4.60 -11.41
N VAL A 62 0.24 -3.35 -11.47
CA VAL A 62 -1.02 -2.90 -10.86
C VAL A 62 -2.20 -2.86 -11.82
N ASP A 63 -1.97 -3.06 -13.12
CA ASP A 63 -2.97 -2.80 -14.17
C ASP A 63 -4.28 -3.57 -13.96
N ILE A 64 -4.21 -4.80 -13.44
CA ILE A 64 -5.37 -5.66 -13.13
C ILE A 64 -6.26 -5.12 -11.99
N LEU A 65 -5.80 -4.09 -11.28
CA LEU A 65 -6.52 -3.47 -10.18
C LEU A 65 -7.12 -2.10 -10.55
N LEU A 66 -6.71 -1.50 -11.66
CA LEU A 66 -7.09 -0.11 -12.00
C LEU A 66 -8.59 0.06 -12.24
N ASP A 67 -9.29 -1.02 -12.57
CA ASP A 67 -10.74 -1.05 -12.84
C ASP A 67 -11.57 -1.57 -11.65
N ALA A 68 -10.97 -1.86 -10.50
CA ALA A 68 -11.70 -2.41 -9.35
C ALA A 68 -12.64 -1.36 -8.74
N ASP A 69 -13.83 -1.78 -8.30
CA ASP A 69 -14.83 -0.91 -7.65
C ASP A 69 -14.41 -0.53 -6.21
N HIS A 70 -13.40 0.34 -6.10
CA HIS A 70 -12.77 0.69 -4.82
C HIS A 70 -13.53 1.76 -4.02
N ARG A 71 -14.39 2.56 -4.66
CA ARG A 71 -15.24 3.62 -4.04
C ARG A 71 -14.48 4.51 -3.06
N GLU A 72 -13.23 4.84 -3.38
CA GLU A 72 -12.28 5.57 -2.52
C GLU A 72 -12.05 4.98 -1.10
N HIS A 73 -12.47 3.74 -0.85
CA HIS A 73 -12.34 3.07 0.45
C HIS A 73 -11.00 2.33 0.61
N THR A 74 -10.16 2.35 -0.42
CA THR A 74 -8.85 1.71 -0.44
C THR A 74 -7.75 2.75 -0.63
N ARG A 75 -6.81 2.84 0.31
CA ARG A 75 -5.58 3.63 0.13
C ARG A 75 -4.47 2.75 -0.44
N PHE A 76 -4.10 3.03 -1.69
CA PHE A 76 -3.01 2.35 -2.38
C PHE A 76 -1.71 3.09 -2.08
N ARG A 77 -0.71 2.41 -1.53
CA ARG A 77 0.58 3.05 -1.17
C ARG A 77 1.76 2.40 -1.87
N PHE A 78 2.78 3.21 -2.10
CA PHE A 78 4.07 2.74 -2.59
C PHE A 78 5.15 2.97 -1.53
N SER A 79 5.99 1.96 -1.32
CA SER A 79 7.24 2.13 -0.58
C SER A 79 8.25 2.83 -1.49
N ILE A 80 8.78 3.96 -1.03
CA ILE A 80 9.81 4.72 -1.74
C ILE A 80 11.01 4.94 -0.83
N ASN A 81 12.19 5.10 -1.42
CA ASN A 81 13.41 5.44 -0.70
C ASN A 81 14.41 6.09 -1.65
N THR A 82 15.51 6.58 -1.10
CA THR A 82 16.63 7.09 -1.88
C THR A 82 17.19 6.01 -2.80
N GLN A 83 17.72 6.42 -3.96
CA GLN A 83 18.33 5.50 -4.91
C GLN A 83 19.48 4.69 -4.31
N HIS A 84 20.20 5.24 -3.32
CA HIS A 84 21.23 4.52 -2.57
C HIS A 84 20.65 3.32 -1.82
N VAL A 85 19.55 3.52 -1.08
CA VAL A 85 18.91 2.47 -0.27
C VAL A 85 18.30 1.40 -1.17
N ILE A 86 17.59 1.79 -2.23
CA ILE A 86 16.97 0.85 -3.16
C ILE A 86 18.03 -0.04 -3.81
N LYS A 87 19.07 0.55 -4.39
CA LYS A 87 20.14 -0.21 -5.05
C LYS A 87 20.85 -1.18 -4.12
N ARG A 88 21.01 -0.82 -2.84
CA ARG A 88 21.79 -1.61 -1.88
C ARG A 88 21.00 -2.67 -1.13
N TYR A 89 19.70 -2.43 -0.90
CA TYR A 89 18.91 -3.26 0.04
C TYR A 89 17.61 -3.82 -0.56
N GLU A 90 17.11 -3.29 -1.67
CA GLU A 90 15.82 -3.69 -2.25
C GLU A 90 15.98 -4.46 -3.57
N HIS A 91 16.91 -5.42 -3.60
CA HIS A 91 17.14 -6.26 -4.79
C HIS A 91 15.86 -7.00 -5.22
N GLY A 92 15.66 -7.12 -6.53
CA GLY A 92 14.48 -7.80 -7.10
C GLY A 92 13.18 -6.97 -7.01
N THR A 93 13.28 -5.67 -6.77
CA THR A 93 12.15 -4.74 -6.81
C THR A 93 12.40 -3.58 -7.79
N PRO A 94 11.36 -3.01 -8.42
CA PRO A 94 11.46 -1.84 -9.29
C PRO A 94 12.10 -0.62 -8.62
N GLY A 95 12.70 0.27 -9.41
CA GLY A 95 13.30 1.53 -8.92
C GLY A 95 12.27 2.55 -8.42
N ALA A 96 12.73 3.62 -7.76
CA ALA A 96 11.84 4.67 -7.24
C ALA A 96 11.00 5.33 -8.35
N GLU A 97 11.62 5.65 -9.49
CA GLU A 97 10.97 6.30 -10.62
C GLU A 97 9.84 5.45 -11.21
N GLU A 98 10.08 4.14 -11.39
CA GLU A 98 9.06 3.19 -11.87
C GLU A 98 7.87 3.10 -10.90
N ARG A 99 8.15 3.11 -9.58
CA ARG A 99 7.09 3.14 -8.56
C ARG A 99 6.30 4.44 -8.59
N LEU A 100 6.95 5.58 -8.82
CA LEU A 100 6.29 6.88 -8.94
C LEU A 100 5.42 6.96 -10.19
N GLU A 101 5.89 6.46 -11.34
CA GLU A 101 5.10 6.41 -12.57
C GLU A 101 3.87 5.51 -12.39
N THR A 102 4.06 4.35 -11.74
CA THR A 102 2.95 3.47 -11.38
C THR A 102 1.96 4.15 -10.43
N ALA A 103 2.46 4.92 -9.45
CA ALA A 103 1.63 5.70 -8.55
C ALA A 103 0.76 6.73 -9.30
N ARG A 104 1.26 7.32 -10.40
CA ARG A 104 0.45 8.20 -11.27
C ARG A 104 -0.70 7.45 -11.91
N LYS A 105 -0.48 6.23 -12.42
CA LYS A 105 -1.56 5.38 -12.99
C LYS A 105 -2.63 5.08 -11.96
N VAL A 106 -2.23 4.69 -10.75
CA VAL A 106 -3.12 4.39 -9.63
C VAL A 106 -3.93 5.61 -9.20
N ALA A 107 -3.29 6.78 -9.11
CA ALA A 107 -3.99 8.03 -8.81
C ALA A 107 -4.97 8.44 -9.92
N ALA A 108 -4.59 8.26 -11.19
CA ALA A 108 -5.46 8.51 -12.34
C ALA A 108 -6.69 7.60 -12.37
N ALA A 109 -6.58 6.37 -11.83
CA ALA A 109 -7.70 5.47 -11.63
C ALA A 109 -8.62 5.86 -10.45
N GLY A 110 -8.30 6.92 -9.68
CA GLY A 110 -9.15 7.43 -8.60
C GLY A 110 -8.87 6.85 -7.22
N TYR A 111 -7.82 6.04 -7.06
CA TYR A 111 -7.43 5.57 -5.73
C TYR A 111 -6.88 6.70 -4.85
N PRO A 112 -7.28 6.77 -3.57
CA PRO A 112 -6.52 7.51 -2.57
C PRO A 112 -5.07 7.02 -2.51
N LEU A 113 -4.14 7.84 -2.98
CA LEU A 113 -2.72 7.51 -3.04
C LEU A 113 -2.02 7.78 -1.69
N GLY A 114 -0.91 7.10 -1.43
CA GLY A 114 0.03 7.48 -0.39
C GLY A 114 1.42 6.87 -0.60
N PHE A 115 2.37 7.30 0.23
CA PHE A 115 3.75 6.82 0.17
C PHE A 115 4.24 6.40 1.56
N ILE A 116 5.14 5.42 1.60
CA ILE A 116 5.87 5.03 2.81
C ILE A 116 7.36 5.17 2.54
N ILE A 117 8.01 6.07 3.27
CA ILE A 117 9.47 6.18 3.28
C ILE A 117 9.98 5.29 4.41
N ALA A 118 10.33 4.05 4.08
CA ALA A 118 10.83 3.08 5.05
C ALA A 118 11.68 1.98 4.38
N PRO A 119 12.72 1.47 5.08
CA PRO A 119 13.28 2.02 6.32
C PRO A 119 14.02 3.35 6.07
N ILE A 120 13.99 4.27 7.03
CA ILE A 120 14.89 5.44 7.01
C ILE A 120 16.27 4.94 7.45
N ILE A 121 17.24 4.96 6.55
CA ILE A 121 18.62 4.51 6.80
C ILE A 121 19.55 5.71 6.75
N VAL A 122 20.31 5.91 7.82
CA VAL A 122 21.34 6.95 7.92
C VAL A 122 22.64 6.43 7.28
N TYR A 123 23.16 7.18 6.32
CA TYR A 123 24.45 6.93 5.66
C TYR A 123 25.10 8.27 5.29
N PRO A 124 26.43 8.35 5.06
CA PRO A 124 27.06 9.61 4.67
C PRO A 124 26.38 10.25 3.44
N GLY A 125 25.86 11.46 3.61
CA GLY A 125 25.13 12.20 2.56
C GLY A 125 23.63 11.89 2.44
N TRP A 126 23.02 11.16 3.39
CA TRP A 126 21.60 10.79 3.36
C TRP A 126 20.63 11.98 3.32
N GLU A 127 20.97 13.10 3.96
CA GLU A 127 20.12 14.31 3.97
C GLU A 127 19.97 14.86 2.56
N LYS A 128 21.11 15.08 1.89
CA LYS A 128 21.15 15.60 0.53
C LYS A 128 20.40 14.71 -0.47
N THR A 129 20.48 13.39 -0.33
CA THR A 129 19.80 12.44 -1.22
C THR A 129 18.31 12.26 -0.93
N MET A 130 17.82 12.68 0.23
CA MET A 130 16.38 12.71 0.57
C MET A 130 15.73 14.04 0.17
N GLU A 131 16.49 15.13 0.13
CA GLU A 131 16.02 16.46 -0.28
C GLU A 131 15.85 16.62 -1.80
N THR A 132 16.64 15.88 -2.59
CA THR A 132 16.65 15.89 -4.05
C THR A 132 15.79 14.78 -4.64
#